data_AF-A0A1C2I7I0-F1
#
_entry.id   AF-A0A1C2I7I0-F1
#
_cell.length_a   1.000
_cell.length_b   1.000
_cell.length_c   1.000
_cell.angle_alpha   90.00
_cell.angle_beta   90.00
_cell.angle_gamma   90.00
#
_symmetry.space_group_name_H-M   'P 1'
#
loop_
_entity.id
_entity.type
_entity.pdbx_description
1 polymer ?
#
loop_
_entity_poly.entity_id
_entity_poly.type
_entity_poly.pdbx_seq_one_letter_code
_entity_poly.pdbx_strand_id
1 'polypeptide(L)'
;MHEKSDRLVARDMERILICLREKPMSCLEIAFTLRLTRSRIRSLLKLLADQQRIHAPTVTVESNTEPLNNLIFLWGTKQTEPDQPESDLSEPVNLS
;
A
#
# COMPACT_ATOMS: atom_id res chain seq x y z
N MET A 1 17.44 21.89 17.50
CA MET A 1 17.20 20.48 17.87
C MET A 1 16.34 19.70 16.84
N HIS A 2 16.13 20.21 15.61
CA HIS A 2 15.21 19.59 14.63
C HIS A 2 15.82 18.43 13.81
N GLU A 3 17.13 18.44 13.57
CA GLU A 3 17.79 17.54 12.63
C GLU A 3 17.75 16.04 13.02
N LYS A 4 17.76 15.73 14.32
CA LYS A 4 17.70 14.33 14.79
C LYS A 4 16.33 13.70 14.54
N SER A 5 15.26 14.47 14.71
CA SER A 5 13.89 14.01 14.48
C SER A 5 13.63 13.74 13.00
N ASP A 6 14.14 14.59 12.12
CA ASP A 6 13.97 14.46 10.67
C ASP A 6 14.70 13.24 10.12
N ARG A 7 15.90 12.94 10.63
CA ARG A 7 16.65 11.73 10.27
C ARG A 7 15.94 10.44 10.68
N LEU A 8 15.30 10.43 11.86
CA LEU A 8 14.52 9.27 12.31
C LEU A 8 13.28 9.06 11.44
N VAL A 9 12.58 10.15 11.07
CA VAL A 9 11.45 10.10 10.13
C VAL A 9 11.88 9.51 8.78
N ALA A 10 12.96 10.02 8.20
CA ALA A 10 13.46 9.54 6.91
C ALA A 10 13.83 8.05 6.96
N ARG A 11 14.51 7.61 8.03
CA ARG A 11 14.89 6.20 8.22
C ARG A 11 13.65 5.30 8.36
N ASP A 12 12.65 5.72 9.13
CA ASP A 12 11.43 4.93 9.28
C ASP A 12 10.67 4.82 7.95
N MET A 13 10.58 5.91 7.17
CA MET A 13 9.96 5.90 5.84
C MET A 13 10.66 4.96 4.88
N GLU A 14 11.99 4.95 4.87
CA GLU A 14 12.78 4.05 4.03
C GLU A 14 12.54 2.57 4.41
N ARG A 15 12.50 2.26 5.71
CA ARG A 15 12.19 0.91 6.18
C ARG A 15 10.79 0.44 5.76
N ILE A 16 9.80 1.34 5.82
CA ILE A 16 8.44 1.04 5.32
C ILE A 16 8.47 0.69 3.83
N LEU A 17 9.18 1.49 3.03
CA LEU A 17 9.29 1.24 1.59
C LEU A 17 10.02 -0.07 1.27
N ILE A 18 11.03 -0.44 2.07
CA ILE A 18 11.72 -1.74 1.94
C ILE A 18 10.72 -2.88 2.17
N CYS A 19 9.91 -2.83 3.24
CA CYS A 19 8.88 -3.84 3.47
C CYS A 19 7.90 -3.96 2.29
N LEU A 20 7.47 -2.83 1.75
CA LEU A 20 6.52 -2.78 0.63
C LEU A 20 7.12 -3.22 -0.72
N ARG A 21 8.45 -3.18 -0.88
CA ARG A 21 9.15 -3.72 -2.06
C ARG A 21 9.11 -5.24 -2.10
N GLU A 22 9.17 -5.89 -0.94
CA GLU A 22 9.15 -7.35 -0.87
C GLU A 22 7.76 -7.89 -1.17
N LYS A 23 6.73 -7.31 -0.56
CA LYS A 23 5.33 -7.65 -0.80
C LYS A 23 4.39 -6.53 -0.35
N PRO A 24 3.16 -6.48 -0.89
CA PRO A 24 2.09 -5.70 -0.28
C PRO A 24 1.87 -6.12 1.18
N MET A 25 1.72 -5.14 2.07
CA MET A 25 1.49 -5.37 3.50
C MET A 25 0.41 -4.42 4.03
N SER A 26 -0.34 -4.88 5.02
CA SER A 26 -1.25 -4.04 5.81
C SER A 26 -0.49 -3.13 6.78
N CYS A 27 -1.16 -2.10 7.28
CA CYS A 27 -0.61 -1.21 8.31
C CYS A 27 -0.19 -1.99 9.58
N LEU A 28 -0.92 -3.05 9.93
CA LEU A 28 -0.66 -3.85 11.12
C LEU A 28 0.58 -4.73 10.95
N GLU A 29 0.74 -5.35 9.78
CA GLU A 29 1.93 -6.13 9.42
C GLU A 29 3.19 -5.26 9.42
N ILE A 30 3.12 -4.04 8.86
CA ILE A 30 4.25 -3.10 8.86
C ILE A 30 4.60 -2.68 10.28
N ALA A 31 3.60 -2.34 11.11
CA ALA A 31 3.82 -1.96 12.51
C ALA A 31 4.50 -3.06 13.31
N PHE A 32 4.06 -4.31 13.13
CA PHE A 32 4.65 -5.48 13.77
C PHE A 32 6.09 -5.72 13.29
N THR A 33 6.31 -5.70 11.98
CA THR A 33 7.62 -5.94 11.35
C THR A 33 8.66 -4.92 11.78
N LEU A 34 8.28 -3.64 11.80
CA LEU A 34 9.21 -2.54 12.12
C LEU A 34 9.30 -2.22 13.61
N ARG A 35 8.44 -2.85 14.43
CA ARG A 35 8.26 -2.57 15.87
C ARG A 35 7.96 -1.09 16.15
N LEU A 36 7.13 -0.50 15.31
CA LEU A 36 6.69 0.90 15.42
C LEU A 36 5.23 0.97 15.89
N THR A 37 4.87 2.07 16.55
CA THR A 37 3.48 2.27 16.98
C THR A 37 2.57 2.48 15.77
N ARG A 38 1.31 2.06 15.90
CA ARG A 38 0.30 2.27 14.84
C ARG A 38 0.13 3.75 14.46
N SER A 39 0.22 4.65 15.46
CA SER A 39 0.17 6.11 15.23
C SER A 39 1.36 6.61 14.41
N ARG A 40 2.57 6.12 14.71
CA ARG A 40 3.78 6.44 13.95
C ARG A 40 3.67 5.95 12.51
N ILE A 41 3.28 4.69 12.30
CA ILE A 41 3.09 4.13 10.96
C ILE A 41 2.05 4.92 10.16
N ARG A 42 0.86 5.20 10.72
CA ARG A 42 -0.17 6.01 10.04
C ARG A 42 0.36 7.37 9.59
N SER A 43 1.11 8.05 10.45
CA SER A 43 1.69 9.36 10.12
C SER A 43 2.71 9.26 8.97
N LEU A 44 3.57 8.24 9.00
CA LEU A 44 4.59 8.03 7.96
C LEU A 44 3.98 7.57 6.63
N LEU A 45 2.96 6.71 6.66
CA LEU A 45 2.23 6.29 5.47
C LEU A 45 1.52 7.47 4.80
N LYS A 46 0.92 8.37 5.60
CA LYS A 46 0.34 9.61 5.08
C LYS A 46 1.39 10.45 4.36
N LEU A 47 2.55 10.67 4.98
CA LEU A 47 3.65 11.41 4.34
C LEU A 47 4.14 10.75 3.05
N LEU A 48 4.24 9.41 3.02
CA LEU A 48 4.63 8.67 1.82
C LEU A 48 3.58 8.76 0.70
N ALA A 49 2.30 8.77 1.05
CA ALA A 49 1.19 8.93 0.10
C ALA A 49 1.13 10.36 -0.46
N ASP A 50 1.32 11.38 0.40
CA ASP A 50 1.41 12.79 -0.02
C ASP A 50 2.61 13.02 -0.97
N GLN A 51 3.69 12.25 -0.80
CA GLN A 51 4.85 12.22 -1.70
C GLN A 51 4.68 11.31 -2.93
N GLN A 52 3.50 10.71 -3.13
CA GLN A 52 3.20 9.79 -4.23
C GLN A 52 4.18 8.59 -4.31
N ARG A 53 4.69 8.11 -3.18
CA ARG A 53 5.61 6.97 -3.13
C ARG A 53 4.91 5.63 -2.92
N ILE A 54 3.70 5.67 -2.36
CA ILE A 54 2.85 4.50 -2.12
C ILE A 54 1.43 4.77 -2.62
N HIS A 55 0.76 3.71 -3.07
CA HIS A 55 -0.68 3.73 -3.29
C HIS A 55 -1.35 3.00 -2.12
N ALA A 56 -2.14 3.73 -1.35
CA ALA A 56 -2.95 3.18 -0.27
C ALA A 56 -4.42 3.56 -0.53
N PRO A 57 -5.17 2.74 -1.30
CA PRO A 57 -6.58 2.99 -1.53
C PRO A 57 -7.25 2.89 -0.16
N THR A 58 -7.89 3.96 0.30
CA THR A 58 -8.54 4.04 1.61
C THR A 58 -7.61 3.80 2.81
N VAL A 59 -6.68 4.73 3.06
CA VAL A 59 -6.44 5.13 4.46
C VAL A 59 -7.51 6.16 4.80
N THR A 60 -8.76 5.70 4.94
CA THR A 60 -9.77 6.51 5.63
C THR A 60 -9.24 6.67 7.04
N VAL A 61 -8.77 7.87 7.36
CA VAL A 61 -8.46 8.31 8.73
C VAL A 61 -9.78 8.54 9.48
N GLU A 62 -10.83 7.79 9.17
CA GLU A 62 -12.09 7.85 9.89
C GLU A 62 -11.98 6.88 11.07
N SER A 63 -11.86 7.51 12.24
CA SER A 63 -12.29 7.03 13.55
C SER A 63 -12.12 5.54 13.87
N ASN A 64 -11.05 5.24 14.61
CA ASN A 64 -11.00 4.40 15.82
C ASN A 64 -11.61 2.98 15.91
N THR A 65 -12.28 2.39 14.92
CA THR A 65 -13.00 1.12 15.17
C THR A 65 -12.78 -0.03 14.19
N GLU A 66 -12.22 0.18 13.00
CA GLU A 66 -11.99 -0.90 12.04
C GLU A 66 -10.48 -1.18 11.84
N PRO A 67 -10.05 -2.45 11.84
CA PRO A 67 -8.68 -2.79 11.48
C PRO A 67 -8.45 -2.44 10.01
N LEU A 68 -7.53 -1.50 9.75
CA LEU A 68 -7.01 -1.21 8.41
C LEU A 68 -6.21 -2.44 7.92
N ASN A 69 -6.93 -3.47 7.49
CA ASN A 69 -6.39 -4.65 6.80
C ASN A 69 -6.21 -4.39 5.30
N ASN A 70 -6.43 -3.16 4.83
CA ASN A 70 -6.18 -2.78 3.45
C ASN A 70 -4.68 -2.91 3.14
N LEU A 71 -4.37 -3.63 2.07
CA LEU A 71 -3.00 -3.79 1.60
C LEU A 71 -2.48 -2.46 1.04
N ILE A 72 -1.26 -2.12 1.45
CA ILE A 72 -0.54 -0.94 0.96
C ILE A 72 0.39 -1.42 -0.16
N PHE A 73 0.42 -0.66 -1.25
CA PHE A 73 1.23 -0.94 -2.43
C PHE A 73 2.23 0.18 -2.70
N LEU A 74 3.30 -0.12 -3.43
CA LEU A 74 4.17 0.94 -3.95
C LEU A 74 3.45 1.70 -5.06
N TRP A 75 3.74 2.98 -5.19
CA TRP A 75 3.17 3.77 -6.28
C TRP A 75 3.68 3.27 -7.63
N GLY A 76 2.79 3.14 -8.61
CA GLY A 76 3.13 2.67 -9.95
C GLY A 76 3.22 1.15 -10.12
N THR A 77 3.03 0.34 -9.07
CA THR A 77 2.68 -1.07 -9.28
C THR A 77 1.28 -1.09 -9.85
N LYS A 78 1.15 -1.36 -11.15
CA LYS A 78 -0.16 -1.54 -11.78
C LYS A 78 -0.93 -2.53 -10.92
N GLN A 79 -2.11 -2.14 -10.46
CA GLN A 79 -3.11 -3.12 -10.09
C GLN A 79 -3.29 -3.94 -11.37
N THR A 80 -2.74 -5.15 -11.39
CA THR A 80 -3.20 -6.16 -12.31
C THR A 80 -4.66 -6.33 -11.93
N GLU A 81 -5.54 -5.65 -12.67
CA GLU A 81 -6.94 -6.03 -12.69
C GLU A 81 -6.95 -7.54 -12.92
N PRO A 82 -7.79 -8.31 -12.22
CA PRO A 82 -7.97 -9.70 -12.59
C PRO A 82 -8.38 -9.69 -14.06
N ASP A 83 -7.50 -10.18 -14.94
CA ASP A 83 -7.83 -10.48 -16.32
C ASP A 83 -9.11 -11.29 -16.26
N GLN A 84 -10.25 -10.65 -16.56
CA GLN A 84 -11.46 -11.38 -16.81
C GLN A 84 -11.11 -12.32 -17.97
N PRO A 85 -11.25 -13.64 -17.83
CA PRO A 85 -11.19 -14.49 -18.99
C PRO A 85 -12.44 -14.12 -19.81
N GLU A 86 -12.26 -13.28 -20.83
CA GLU A 86 -13.26 -13.15 -21.87
C GLU A 86 -13.45 -14.56 -22.41
N SER A 87 -14.60 -15.12 -22.04
CA SER A 87 -14.99 -16.48 -22.36
C SER A 87 -14.95 -16.63 -23.88
N ASP A 88 -14.16 -17.62 -24.28
CA ASP A 88 -14.25 -18.32 -25.54
C ASP A 88 -15.73 -18.55 -25.91
N LEU A 89 -16.23 -17.75 -26.85
CA LEU A 89 -17.58 -17.90 -27.41
C LEU A 89 -17.48 -18.00 -28.94
N SER A 90 -17.33 -19.26 -29.36
CA SER A 90 -17.92 -19.91 -30.53
C SER A 90 -17.46 -19.54 -31.95
N GLU A 91 -17.20 -20.62 -32.69
CA GLU A 91 -16.80 -20.77 -34.08
C GLU A 91 -17.61 -19.95 -35.11
N PRO A 92 -17.03 -19.69 -36.30
CA PRO A 92 -17.78 -19.12 -37.41
C PRO A 92 -18.59 -20.20 -38.13
N VAL A 93 -19.90 -20.25 -37.89
CA VAL A 93 -20.83 -20.92 -38.81
C VAL A 93 -21.41 -19.87 -39.73
N ASN A 94 -20.81 -19.72 -40.93
CA ASN A 94 -21.49 -19.10 -42.05
C ASN A 94 -21.65 -20.14 -43.16
N LEU A 95 -22.85 -20.73 -43.18
CA LEU A 95 -23.45 -21.40 -44.33
C LEU A 95 -24.19 -20.34 -45.13
N SER A 96 -23.72 -20.01 -46.34
CA SER A 96 -24.51 -19.65 -47.53
C SER A 96 -23.61 -19.43 -48.72
#